data_AF-A0A256JJA7-F1
#
_entry.id   AF-A0A256JJA7-F1
#
_cell.length_a   1.000
_cell.length_b   1.000
_cell.length_c   1.000
_cell.angle_alpha   90.00
_cell.angle_beta   90.00
_cell.angle_gamma   90.00
#
_symmetry.space_group_name_H-M   'P 1'
#
loop_
_entity.id
_entity.type
_entity.pdbx_description
1 polymer ?
#
loop_
_entity_poly.entity_id
_entity_poly.type
_entity_poly.pdbx_seq_one_letter_code
_entity_poly.pdbx_strand_id
1 'polypeptide(L)'
;MLTAKLSVTYEDDWTSSLASYDVSGEFLASTFRDRRYFGLFALEVAEEDYDNVIETIRDHESTVSVDVIEQYSIGGVDRLSATLLIRSQHFEYTPLQVLLHEGYIPLGGFGELRNGSESFDLLLTDREYLSDAVELLERFGPVKIEYVSSDFQRRTTPSVTEWNELFDSITPRRRTMLNKALEAGYFDIPRGSTLEEIADDLDIAKTTASQHLRKAERSIMEFFIQYINISAKNTTE
;
A
#
# COMPACT_ATOMS: atom_id res chain seq x y z
N MET A 1 -3.86 10.54 -24.72
CA MET A 1 -3.70 10.42 -23.27
C MET A 1 -3.25 9.02 -22.95
N LEU A 2 -2.23 8.91 -22.12
CA LEU A 2 -1.64 7.66 -21.67
C LEU A 2 -1.62 7.69 -20.14
N THR A 3 -1.61 6.52 -19.52
CA THR A 3 -1.19 6.39 -18.12
C THR A 3 0.08 5.55 -18.07
N ALA A 4 1.02 5.93 -17.23
CA ALA A 4 2.25 5.17 -17.03
C ALA A 4 2.61 5.16 -15.56
N LYS A 5 3.11 4.03 -15.07
CA LYS A 5 3.74 3.96 -13.75
C LYS A 5 5.24 4.00 -13.94
N LEU A 6 5.87 5.03 -13.39
CA LEU A 6 7.32 5.22 -13.40
C LEU A 6 7.83 4.99 -11.99
N SER A 7 8.90 4.21 -11.85
CA SER A 7 9.60 3.99 -10.60
C SER A 7 11.01 4.54 -10.70
N VAL A 8 11.44 5.30 -9.71
CA VAL A 8 12.79 5.86 -9.62
C VAL A 8 13.45 5.39 -8.33
N THR A 9 14.67 4.88 -8.44
CA THR A 9 15.53 4.67 -7.28
C THR A 9 16.21 6.01 -6.98
N TYR A 10 15.73 6.72 -5.96
CA TYR A 10 16.28 8.02 -5.60
C TYR A 10 17.63 7.84 -4.89
N GLU A 11 18.71 8.02 -5.64
CA GLU A 11 20.07 7.85 -5.17
C GLU A 11 20.35 8.79 -3.99
N ASP A 12 21.11 8.28 -3.01
CA ASP A 12 21.48 8.98 -1.79
C ASP A 12 20.31 9.48 -0.92
N ASP A 13 19.06 9.02 -1.16
CA ASP A 13 17.92 9.22 -0.26
C ASP A 13 17.72 8.02 0.69
N TRP A 14 17.03 8.24 1.81
CA TRP A 14 16.62 7.16 2.71
C TRP A 14 15.71 6.17 2.00
N THR A 15 14.89 6.59 1.03
CA THR A 15 14.00 5.68 0.30
C THR A 15 14.78 4.55 -0.38
N SER A 16 15.88 4.84 -1.08
CA SER A 16 16.72 3.81 -1.71
C SER A 16 17.50 2.97 -0.69
N SER A 17 17.89 3.56 0.43
CA SER A 17 18.52 2.84 1.55
C SER A 17 17.61 1.77 2.15
N LEU A 18 16.29 1.89 2.00
CA LEU A 18 15.32 0.90 2.47
C LEU A 18 15.21 -0.35 1.57
N ALA A 19 15.91 -0.41 0.43
CA ALA A 19 15.86 -1.55 -0.49
C ALA A 19 16.31 -2.88 0.13
N SER A 20 17.08 -2.84 1.23
CA SER A 20 17.55 -4.04 1.95
C SER A 20 16.53 -4.64 2.92
N TYR A 21 15.42 -3.94 3.19
CA TYR A 21 14.41 -4.37 4.16
C TYR A 21 13.11 -4.80 3.45
N ASP A 22 12.34 -5.66 4.10
CA ASP A 22 10.99 -6.01 3.64
C ASP A 22 9.99 -4.92 4.07
N VAL A 23 10.07 -3.78 3.39
CA VAL A 23 9.19 -2.63 3.61
C VAL A 23 8.54 -2.16 2.30
N SER A 24 7.27 -1.78 2.42
CA SER A 24 6.56 -1.02 1.40
C SER A 24 5.74 0.08 2.04
N GLY A 25 5.39 1.11 1.29
CA GLY A 25 4.60 2.20 1.84
C GLY A 25 3.99 3.11 0.81
N GLU A 26 3.24 4.08 1.30
CA GLU A 26 2.55 5.09 0.52
C GLU A 26 2.72 6.47 1.17
N PHE A 27 3.04 7.45 0.34
CA PHE A 27 3.03 8.85 0.75
C PHE A 27 1.58 9.36 0.75
N LEU A 28 0.95 9.34 1.92
CA LEU A 28 -0.46 9.71 2.10
C LEU A 28 -0.72 11.19 1.79
N ALA A 29 0.20 12.05 2.22
CA ALA A 29 0.13 13.48 2.02
C ALA A 29 1.51 14.11 2.16
N SER A 30 1.80 15.15 1.38
CA SER A 30 3.00 15.95 1.58
C SER A 30 2.79 17.41 1.22
N THR A 31 3.61 18.27 1.81
CA THR A 31 3.74 19.67 1.42
C THR A 31 5.22 20.05 1.37
N PHE A 32 5.50 21.03 0.51
CA PHE A 32 6.83 21.49 0.23
C PHE A 32 6.89 23.01 0.34
N ARG A 33 7.81 23.53 1.16
CA ARG A 33 7.99 24.98 1.32
C ARG A 33 9.43 25.32 1.65
N ASP A 34 10.05 26.19 0.85
CA ASP A 34 11.43 26.65 1.08
C ASP A 34 12.41 25.49 1.31
N ARG A 35 12.31 24.45 0.47
CA ARG A 35 13.05 23.16 0.57
C ARG A 35 12.78 22.33 1.83
N ARG A 36 11.79 22.72 2.65
CA ARG A 36 11.28 21.88 3.73
C ARG A 36 10.20 20.97 3.19
N TYR A 37 10.35 19.70 3.47
CA TYR A 37 9.35 18.67 3.28
C TYR A 37 8.64 18.40 4.61
N PHE A 38 7.33 18.22 4.52
CA PHE A 38 6.52 17.74 5.62
C PHE A 38 5.51 16.75 5.03
N GLY A 39 5.58 15.49 5.43
CA GLY A 39 4.76 14.44 4.85
C GLY A 39 4.31 13.38 5.84
N LEU A 40 3.19 12.76 5.49
CA LEU A 40 2.68 11.55 6.13
C LEU A 40 3.02 10.37 5.24
N PHE A 41 3.71 9.39 5.82
CA PHE A 41 4.14 8.18 5.14
C PHE A 41 3.58 6.98 5.91
N ALA A 42 2.71 6.21 5.28
CA ALA A 42 2.25 4.93 5.81
C ALA A 42 3.15 3.83 5.27
N LEU A 43 3.60 2.93 6.14
CA LEU A 43 4.45 1.80 5.76
C LEU A 43 3.95 0.51 6.38
N GLU A 44 4.14 -0.57 5.64
CA GLU A 44 4.05 -1.94 6.12
C GLU A 44 5.44 -2.57 6.04
N VAL A 45 5.92 -3.12 7.16
CA VAL A 45 7.27 -3.66 7.30
C VAL A 45 7.27 -4.98 8.05
N ALA A 46 8.21 -5.87 7.74
CA ALA A 46 8.46 -7.04 8.57
C ALA A 46 8.78 -6.63 10.02
N GLU A 47 8.24 -7.36 11.01
CA GLU A 47 8.38 -6.96 12.42
C GLU A 47 9.86 -6.87 12.84
N GLU A 48 10.72 -7.74 12.31
CA GLU A 48 12.16 -7.76 12.57
C GLU A 48 12.93 -6.58 11.96
N ASP A 49 12.41 -5.98 10.88
CA ASP A 49 13.04 -4.87 10.17
C ASP A 49 12.58 -3.49 10.69
N TYR A 50 11.49 -3.44 11.47
CA TYR A 50 10.83 -2.19 11.86
C TYR A 50 11.78 -1.15 12.45
N ASP A 51 12.53 -1.51 13.50
CA ASP A 51 13.41 -0.56 14.19
C ASP A 51 14.51 -0.04 13.24
N ASN A 52 15.11 -0.93 12.44
CA ASN A 52 16.15 -0.57 11.47
C ASN A 52 15.62 0.35 10.37
N VAL A 53 14.39 0.13 9.90
CA VAL A 53 13.72 1.02 8.92
C VAL A 53 13.52 2.41 9.51
N ILE A 54 12.99 2.51 10.73
CA ILE A 54 12.76 3.81 11.37
C ILE A 54 14.07 4.54 11.63
N GLU A 55 15.11 3.84 12.09
CA GLU A 55 16.45 4.41 12.28
C GLU A 55 17.08 4.88 10.97
N THR A 56 16.96 4.09 9.89
CA THR A 56 17.44 4.47 8.55
C THR A 56 16.83 5.79 8.08
N ILE A 57 15.52 5.99 8.29
CA ILE A 57 14.86 7.25 7.94
C ILE A 57 15.35 8.39 8.85
N ARG A 58 15.46 8.15 10.16
CA ARG A 58 15.86 9.16 11.15
C ARG A 58 17.29 9.66 10.95
N ASP A 59 18.21 8.77 10.62
CA ASP A 59 19.64 9.06 10.53
C ASP A 59 20.04 9.68 9.20
N HIS A 60 19.12 9.73 8.24
CA HIS A 60 19.36 10.35 6.94
C HIS A 60 19.62 11.86 7.07
N GLU A 61 20.58 12.39 6.31
CA GLU A 61 21.05 13.77 6.45
C GLU A 61 19.98 14.84 6.19
N SER A 62 19.01 14.53 5.34
CA SER A 62 17.89 15.43 5.05
C SER A 62 16.81 15.38 6.13
N THR A 63 16.78 14.35 6.99
CA THR A 63 15.73 14.16 7.97
C THR A 63 15.94 15.07 9.18
N VAL A 64 14.91 15.87 9.49
CA VAL A 64 14.86 16.74 10.66
C VAL A 64 14.18 16.05 11.83
N SER A 65 13.09 15.32 11.57
CA SER A 65 12.39 14.54 12.59
C SER A 65 11.49 13.47 11.97
N VAL A 66 11.32 12.36 12.70
CA VAL A 66 10.36 11.29 12.40
C VAL A 66 9.53 11.02 13.64
N ASP A 67 8.26 11.38 13.58
CA ASP A 67 7.28 11.08 14.63
C ASP A 67 6.42 9.87 14.20
N VAL A 68 6.34 8.83 15.04
CA VAL A 68 5.42 7.70 14.80
C VAL A 68 4.04 8.11 15.32
N ILE A 69 3.08 8.29 14.43
CA ILE A 69 1.71 8.72 14.76
C ILE A 69 0.87 7.56 15.25
N GLU A 70 1.00 6.41 14.59
CA GLU A 70 0.31 5.16 14.92
C GLU A 70 1.18 3.97 14.50
N GLN A 71 1.01 2.87 15.22
CA GLN A 71 1.68 1.60 14.98
C GLN A 71 0.75 0.47 15.42
N TYR A 72 0.60 -0.56 14.58
CA TYR A 72 -0.19 -1.74 14.90
C TYR A 72 0.39 -3.00 14.24
N SER A 73 0.25 -4.13 14.92
CA SER A 73 0.53 -5.45 14.36
C SER A 73 -0.56 -5.85 13.38
N ILE A 74 -0.15 -6.39 12.23
CA ILE A 74 -1.06 -6.95 11.23
C ILE A 74 -1.32 -8.41 11.62
N GLY A 75 -2.44 -8.65 12.30
CA GLY A 75 -2.76 -9.98 12.83
C GLY A 75 -2.73 -11.09 11.78
N GLY A 76 -2.05 -12.20 12.10
CA GLY A 76 -1.90 -13.37 11.21
C GLY A 76 -0.68 -13.31 10.29
N VAL A 77 0.13 -12.25 10.36
CA VAL A 77 1.38 -12.08 9.60
C VAL A 77 2.43 -11.42 10.49
N ASP A 78 3.70 -11.78 10.36
CA ASP A 78 4.83 -11.18 11.11
C ASP A 78 5.20 -9.79 10.54
N ARG A 79 4.23 -8.88 10.50
CA ARG A 79 4.36 -7.52 9.95
C ARG A 79 3.73 -6.47 10.85
N LEU A 80 4.33 -5.29 10.82
CA LEU A 80 3.85 -4.07 11.46
C LEU A 80 3.39 -3.07 10.39
N SER A 81 2.32 -2.35 10.69
CA SER A 81 1.93 -1.15 9.97
C SER A 81 2.18 0.07 10.85
N ALA A 82 2.73 1.13 10.27
CA ALA A 82 2.94 2.39 10.97
C ALA A 82 2.70 3.59 10.05
N THR A 83 2.19 4.67 10.64
CA THR A 83 2.10 5.97 9.97
C THR A 83 3.09 6.92 10.61
N LEU A 84 4.00 7.47 9.79
CA LEU A 84 5.05 8.39 10.18
C LEU A 84 4.70 9.80 9.74
N LEU A 85 4.99 10.77 10.60
CA LEU A 85 5.13 12.16 10.21
C LEU A 85 6.61 12.48 10.04
N ILE A 86 7.00 12.72 8.80
CA ILE A 86 8.39 12.97 8.42
C ILE A 86 8.56 14.45 8.12
N ARG A 87 9.57 15.06 8.72
CA ARG A 87 10.04 16.41 8.39
C ARG A 87 11.44 16.31 7.85
N SER A 88 11.66 16.88 6.68
CA SER A 88 12.97 16.88 6.04
C SER A 88 13.31 18.26 5.50
N GLN A 89 14.61 18.53 5.38
CA GLN A 89 15.18 19.71 4.77
C GLN A 89 16.04 19.20 3.60
N HIS A 90 15.55 19.39 2.38
CA HIS A 90 16.26 18.96 1.19
C HIS A 90 17.17 20.09 0.69
N PHE A 91 18.25 19.72 0.01
CA PHE A 91 19.12 20.66 -0.70
C PHE A 91 18.62 20.91 -2.13
N GLU A 92 17.96 19.92 -2.72
CA GLU A 92 17.39 19.94 -4.07
C GLU A 92 15.88 19.60 -4.02
N TYR A 93 15.21 19.70 -5.17
CA TYR A 93 13.83 19.27 -5.29
C TYR A 93 13.78 17.74 -5.36
N THR A 94 12.82 17.11 -4.68
CA THR A 94 12.60 15.65 -4.78
C THR A 94 11.98 15.26 -6.13
N PRO A 95 12.00 13.96 -6.50
CA PRO A 95 11.34 13.47 -7.72
C PRO A 95 9.89 13.96 -7.88
N LEU A 96 9.08 13.82 -6.82
CA LEU A 96 7.70 14.28 -6.82
C LEU A 96 7.58 15.80 -7.03
N GLN A 97 8.42 16.60 -6.36
CA GLN A 97 8.36 18.05 -6.50
C GLN A 97 8.63 18.50 -7.92
N VAL A 98 9.63 17.90 -8.56
CA VAL A 98 9.99 18.24 -9.94
C VAL A 98 8.88 17.82 -10.90
N LEU A 99 8.30 16.62 -10.72
CA LEU A 99 7.12 16.20 -11.49
C LEU A 99 5.97 17.22 -11.37
N LEU A 100 5.61 17.60 -10.16
CA LEU A 100 4.53 18.58 -9.94
C LEU A 100 4.87 19.97 -10.50
N HIS A 101 6.14 20.38 -10.42
CA HIS A 101 6.59 21.67 -10.94
C HIS A 101 6.50 21.75 -12.47
N GLU A 102 6.86 20.66 -13.16
CA GLU A 102 6.79 20.54 -14.62
C GLU A 102 5.38 20.20 -15.14
N GLY A 103 4.38 20.16 -14.26
CA GLY A 103 2.96 20.02 -14.63
C GLY A 103 2.47 18.58 -14.80
N TYR A 104 3.26 17.58 -14.38
CA TYR A 104 2.81 16.20 -14.35
C TYR A 104 1.71 15.99 -13.30
N ILE A 105 0.80 15.06 -13.58
CA ILE A 105 -0.35 14.77 -12.72
C ILE A 105 -0.22 13.33 -12.20
N PRO A 106 0.24 13.15 -10.95
CA PRO A 106 0.17 11.86 -10.27
C PRO A 106 -1.28 11.43 -10.01
N LEU A 107 -1.55 10.14 -10.20
CA LEU A 107 -2.81 9.47 -10.00
C LEU A 107 -2.66 8.50 -8.82
N GLY A 108 -3.60 8.49 -7.87
CA GLY A 108 -3.68 7.42 -6.88
C GLY A 108 -2.68 7.48 -5.70
N GLY A 109 -2.07 8.63 -5.44
CA GLY A 109 -1.21 8.87 -4.27
C GLY A 109 -0.12 9.91 -4.57
N PHE A 110 0.60 10.38 -3.55
CA PHE A 110 1.81 11.22 -3.73
C PHE A 110 3.08 10.38 -3.99
N GLY A 111 2.92 9.08 -4.24
CA GLY A 111 4.00 8.14 -4.49
C GLY A 111 3.84 6.87 -3.65
N GLU A 112 4.35 5.76 -4.16
CA GLU A 112 4.47 4.49 -3.43
C GLU A 112 5.95 4.14 -3.25
N LEU A 113 6.33 3.62 -2.09
CA LEU A 113 7.65 3.05 -1.85
C LEU A 113 7.57 1.53 -1.98
N ARG A 114 8.37 0.94 -2.88
CA ARG A 114 8.58 -0.50 -2.97
C ARG A 114 10.02 -0.79 -3.38
N ASN A 115 10.68 -1.72 -2.70
CA ASN A 115 12.06 -2.15 -3.01
C ASN A 115 13.02 -0.95 -3.14
N GLY A 116 12.90 0.01 -2.23
CA GLY A 116 13.66 1.26 -2.22
C GLY A 116 13.45 2.20 -3.41
N SER A 117 12.37 2.03 -4.18
CA SER A 117 12.05 2.89 -5.30
C SER A 117 10.72 3.60 -5.08
N GLU A 118 10.69 4.89 -5.40
CA GLU A 118 9.49 5.72 -5.41
C GLU A 118 8.76 5.53 -6.74
N SER A 119 7.48 5.23 -6.70
CA SER A 119 6.68 4.95 -7.88
C SER A 119 5.54 5.95 -8.03
N PHE A 120 5.40 6.50 -9.24
CA PHE A 120 4.41 7.50 -9.60
C PHE A 120 3.56 6.99 -10.76
N ASP A 121 2.27 6.86 -10.53
CA ASP A 121 1.28 6.64 -11.58
C ASP A 121 0.95 8.01 -12.21
N LEU A 122 1.30 8.25 -13.47
CA LEU A 122 1.16 9.56 -14.13
C LEU A 122 0.09 9.54 -15.21
N LEU A 123 -0.68 10.63 -15.31
CA LEU A 123 -1.49 10.95 -16.48
C LEU A 123 -0.67 11.78 -17.47
N LEU A 124 -0.54 11.27 -18.70
CA LEU A 124 0.31 11.84 -19.74
C LEU A 124 -0.51 12.12 -21.00
N THR A 125 -0.13 13.13 -21.79
CA THR A 125 -0.84 13.46 -23.03
C THR A 125 -0.52 12.46 -24.15
N ASP A 126 0.75 12.07 -24.25
CA ASP A 126 1.34 11.28 -25.33
C ASP A 126 2.68 10.65 -24.91
N ARG A 127 3.39 10.03 -25.87
CA ARG A 127 4.67 9.35 -25.63
C ARG A 127 5.86 10.31 -25.53
N GLU A 128 5.75 11.51 -26.07
CA GLU A 128 6.79 12.54 -25.94
C GLU A 128 6.84 12.98 -24.47
N TYR A 129 5.67 13.29 -23.90
CA TYR A 129 5.53 13.64 -22.48
C TYR A 129 5.95 12.51 -21.52
N LEU A 130 5.78 11.24 -21.92
CA LEU A 130 6.35 10.10 -21.18
C LEU A 130 7.88 10.11 -21.19
N SER A 131 8.49 10.40 -22.34
CA SER A 131 9.95 10.42 -22.49
C SER A 131 10.54 11.56 -21.66
N ASP A 132 9.91 12.74 -21.71
CA ASP A 132 10.28 13.89 -20.89
C ASP A 132 10.21 13.57 -19.39
N ALA A 133 9.18 12.84 -18.94
CA ALA A 133 9.04 12.43 -17.55
C ALA A 133 10.15 11.48 -17.10
N VAL A 134 10.55 10.56 -17.98
CA VAL A 134 11.65 9.62 -17.73
C VAL A 134 12.96 10.39 -17.63
N GLU A 135 13.28 11.25 -18.60
CA GLU A 135 14.50 12.08 -18.58
C GLU A 135 14.56 12.97 -17.33
N LEU A 136 13.40 13.49 -16.90
CA LEU A 136 13.29 14.29 -15.69
C LEU A 136 13.64 13.50 -14.42
N LEU A 137 13.15 12.26 -14.33
CA LEU A 137 13.38 11.37 -13.20
C LEU A 137 14.80 10.75 -13.18
N GLU A 138 15.40 10.54 -14.35
CA GLU A 138 16.77 9.99 -14.49
C GLU A 138 17.84 10.87 -13.80
N ARG A 139 17.52 12.14 -13.53
CA ARG A 139 18.36 13.06 -12.75
C ARG A 139 18.55 12.62 -11.29
N PHE A 140 17.64 11.80 -10.77
CA PHE A 140 17.65 11.33 -9.38
C PHE A 140 18.21 9.92 -9.21
N GLY A 141 18.33 9.17 -10.31
CA GLY A 141 18.79 7.79 -10.30
C GLY A 141 18.06 6.92 -11.34
N PRO A 142 18.30 5.61 -11.31
CA PRO A 142 17.73 4.67 -12.27
C PRO A 142 16.20 4.73 -12.32
N VAL A 143 15.65 4.84 -13.54
CA VAL A 143 14.20 4.86 -13.78
C VAL A 143 13.75 3.58 -14.47
N LYS A 144 12.62 3.05 -14.01
CA LYS A 144 11.92 1.92 -14.62
C LYS A 144 10.51 2.33 -15.01
N ILE A 145 10.12 2.00 -16.23
CA ILE A 145 8.73 2.06 -16.67
C ILE A 145 8.06 0.74 -16.26
N GLU A 146 7.22 0.77 -15.24
CA GLU A 146 6.50 -0.41 -14.75
C GLU A 146 5.38 -0.82 -15.72
N TYR A 147 4.65 0.16 -16.26
CA TYR A 147 3.70 -0.07 -17.35
C TYR A 147 3.42 1.22 -18.14
N VAL A 148 2.88 1.04 -19.35
CA VAL A 148 2.27 2.10 -20.15
C VAL A 148 0.93 1.60 -20.69
N SER A 149 -0.12 2.38 -20.52
CA SER A 149 -1.46 2.09 -21.01
C SER A 149 -1.99 3.28 -21.82
N SER A 150 -2.64 2.99 -22.95
CA SER A 150 -3.38 4.00 -23.72
C SER A 150 -4.76 4.31 -23.14
N ASP A 151 -5.19 3.54 -22.14
CA ASP A 151 -6.49 3.69 -21.52
C ASP A 151 -6.32 4.33 -20.14
N PHE A 152 -6.94 5.48 -19.95
CA PHE A 152 -7.12 6.02 -18.62
C PHE A 152 -8.18 5.17 -17.90
N GLN A 153 -7.72 4.35 -16.97
CA GLN A 153 -8.59 3.59 -16.10
C GLN A 153 -8.53 4.21 -14.72
N ARG A 154 -9.64 4.84 -14.31
CA ARG A 154 -9.79 5.26 -12.91
C ARG A 154 -9.72 4.01 -12.04
N ARG A 155 -8.65 3.86 -11.25
CA ARG A 155 -8.59 2.83 -10.20
C ARG A 155 -9.75 3.10 -9.24
N THR A 156 -10.71 2.18 -9.20
CA THR A 156 -11.81 2.26 -8.24
C THR A 156 -11.34 1.61 -6.95
N THR A 157 -10.89 2.44 -6.02
CA THR A 157 -10.58 2.03 -4.65
C THR A 157 -11.83 2.22 -3.79
N PRO A 158 -12.14 1.29 -2.86
CA PRO A 158 -13.19 1.54 -1.88
C PRO A 158 -12.89 2.81 -1.09
N SER A 159 -13.92 3.61 -0.84
CA SER A 159 -13.83 4.75 0.06
C SER A 159 -13.61 4.30 1.51
N VAL A 160 -13.12 5.21 2.35
CA VAL A 160 -13.00 4.98 3.80
C VAL A 160 -14.33 4.55 4.42
N THR A 161 -15.44 5.13 3.96
CA THR A 161 -16.79 4.76 4.41
C THR A 161 -17.13 3.32 4.05
N GLU A 162 -16.91 2.92 2.79
CA GLU A 162 -17.16 1.55 2.34
C GLU A 162 -16.29 0.53 3.12
N TRP A 163 -15.03 0.86 3.39
CA TRP A 163 -14.16 0.04 4.24
C TRP A 163 -14.70 -0.11 5.67
N ASN A 164 -15.13 0.98 6.30
CA ASN A 164 -15.70 0.95 7.64
C ASN A 164 -16.99 0.13 7.69
N GLU A 165 -17.87 0.28 6.70
CA GLU A 165 -19.10 -0.51 6.60
C GLU A 165 -18.80 -2.02 6.49
N LEU A 166 -17.78 -2.41 5.71
CA LEU A 166 -17.32 -3.80 5.66
C LEU A 166 -16.82 -4.25 7.05
N PHE A 167 -15.92 -3.52 7.68
CA PHE A 167 -15.35 -3.91 8.97
C PHE A 167 -16.40 -4.01 10.07
N ASP A 168 -17.36 -3.08 10.12
CA ASP A 168 -18.48 -3.10 11.06
C ASP A 168 -19.43 -4.30 10.81
N SER A 169 -19.56 -4.74 9.55
CA SER A 169 -20.35 -5.93 9.22
C SER A 169 -19.72 -7.23 9.73
N ILE A 170 -18.42 -7.25 10.00
CA ILE A 170 -17.68 -8.41 10.53
C ILE A 170 -17.61 -8.30 12.06
N THR A 171 -18.66 -8.78 12.73
CA THR A 171 -18.72 -8.76 14.20
C THR A 171 -17.56 -9.54 14.85
N PRO A 172 -17.21 -9.27 16.13
CA PRO A 172 -16.09 -9.94 16.79
C PRO A 172 -16.13 -11.48 16.71
N ARG A 173 -17.31 -12.10 16.89
CA ARG A 173 -17.47 -13.56 16.75
C ARG A 173 -17.20 -14.07 15.34
N ARG A 174 -17.56 -13.29 14.31
CA ARG A 174 -17.29 -13.62 12.90
C ARG A 174 -15.80 -13.48 12.60
N ARG A 175 -15.15 -12.44 13.12
CA ARG A 175 -13.70 -12.25 13.02
C ARG A 175 -12.93 -13.39 13.69
N THR A 176 -13.30 -13.78 14.92
CA THR A 176 -12.69 -14.93 15.60
C THR A 176 -12.83 -16.21 14.78
N MET A 177 -14.01 -16.46 14.20
CA MET A 177 -14.24 -17.62 13.35
C MET A 177 -13.38 -17.60 12.08
N LEU A 178 -13.25 -16.45 11.41
CA LEU A 178 -12.39 -16.30 10.22
C LEU A 178 -10.92 -16.52 10.55
N ASN A 179 -10.40 -15.88 11.61
CA ASN A 179 -9.01 -16.03 12.03
C ASN A 179 -8.67 -17.48 12.34
N LYS A 180 -9.50 -18.15 13.16
CA LYS A 180 -9.28 -19.54 13.52
C LYS A 180 -9.35 -20.48 12.31
N ALA A 181 -10.24 -20.21 11.36
CA ALA A 181 -10.32 -20.97 10.12
C ALA A 181 -9.07 -20.79 9.24
N LEU A 182 -8.53 -19.56 9.13
CA LEU A 182 -7.28 -19.30 8.41
C LEU A 182 -6.09 -19.97 9.10
N GLU A 183 -5.92 -19.76 10.41
CA GLU A 183 -4.84 -20.33 11.22
C GLU A 183 -4.81 -21.87 11.18
N ALA A 184 -5.99 -22.50 11.14
CA ALA A 184 -6.12 -23.96 11.08
C ALA A 184 -6.01 -24.52 9.65
N GLY A 185 -5.75 -23.69 8.63
CA GLY A 185 -5.65 -24.13 7.23
C GLY A 185 -6.97 -24.63 6.64
N TYR A 186 -8.11 -24.15 7.14
CA TYR A 186 -9.44 -24.55 6.63
C TYR A 186 -9.64 -24.25 5.15
N PHE A 187 -8.98 -23.19 4.67
CA PHE A 187 -9.05 -22.71 3.29
C PHE A 187 -7.97 -23.30 2.38
N ASP A 188 -7.04 -24.09 2.93
CA ASP A 188 -5.91 -24.64 2.19
C ASP A 188 -6.30 -25.83 1.31
N ILE A 189 -5.40 -26.19 0.38
CA ILE A 189 -5.52 -27.36 -0.49
C ILE A 189 -4.24 -28.20 -0.38
N PRO A 190 -4.27 -29.39 0.26
CA PRO A 190 -5.39 -29.97 1.02
C PRO A 190 -5.69 -29.16 2.31
N ARG A 191 -6.92 -29.27 2.83
CA ARG A 191 -7.31 -28.57 4.07
C ARG A 191 -6.51 -29.07 5.26
N GLY A 192 -6.03 -28.15 6.09
CA GLY A 192 -5.37 -28.42 7.36
C GLY A 192 -6.33 -28.79 8.49
N SER A 193 -7.59 -28.33 8.42
CA SER A 193 -8.62 -28.58 9.44
C SER A 193 -10.02 -28.61 8.85
N THR A 194 -10.93 -29.29 9.54
CA THR A 194 -12.36 -29.30 9.27
C THR A 194 -13.11 -28.24 10.09
N LEU A 195 -14.33 -27.92 9.66
CA LEU A 195 -15.20 -27.01 10.40
C LEU A 195 -15.68 -27.59 11.74
N GLU A 196 -15.68 -28.92 11.89
CA GLU A 196 -16.02 -29.58 13.16
C GLU A 196 -14.92 -29.31 14.18
N GLU A 197 -13.66 -29.59 13.81
CA GLU A 197 -12.49 -29.37 14.68
C GLU A 197 -12.39 -27.90 15.11
N ILE A 198 -12.67 -26.95 14.21
CA ILE A 198 -12.67 -25.53 14.57
C ILE A 198 -13.83 -25.18 15.52
N ALA A 199 -14.99 -25.81 15.36
CA ALA A 199 -16.14 -25.58 16.23
C ALA A 199 -15.87 -26.12 17.65
N ASP A 200 -15.26 -27.31 17.74
CA ASP A 200 -14.84 -27.93 18.99
C ASP A 200 -13.78 -27.07 19.71
N ASP A 201 -12.79 -26.55 18.98
CA ASP A 201 -11.76 -25.65 19.50
C ASP A 201 -12.34 -24.34 20.10
N LEU A 202 -13.46 -23.87 19.54
CA LEU A 202 -14.13 -22.65 19.97
C LEU A 202 -15.27 -22.90 20.97
N ASP A 203 -15.49 -24.17 21.38
CA ASP A 203 -16.59 -24.61 22.25
C ASP A 203 -17.97 -24.11 21.78
N ILE A 204 -18.23 -24.26 20.48
CA ILE A 204 -19.52 -23.91 19.85
C ILE A 204 -20.04 -25.04 18.98
N ALA A 205 -21.36 -25.07 18.76
CA ALA A 205 -21.95 -26.01 17.82
C ALA A 205 -21.43 -25.77 16.39
N LYS A 206 -21.14 -26.84 15.63
CA LYS A 206 -20.77 -26.79 14.21
C LYS A 206 -21.71 -25.92 13.36
N THR A 207 -23.00 -25.96 13.64
CA THR A 207 -24.01 -25.13 12.95
C THR A 207 -23.79 -23.64 13.20
N THR A 208 -23.44 -23.26 14.43
CA THR A 208 -23.08 -21.90 14.81
C THR A 208 -21.79 -21.46 14.13
N ALA A 209 -20.75 -22.30 14.13
CA ALA A 209 -19.49 -22.04 13.43
C ALA A 209 -19.72 -21.81 11.93
N SER A 210 -20.50 -22.70 11.29
CA SER A 210 -20.91 -22.57 9.88
C SER A 210 -21.66 -21.27 9.59
N GLN A 211 -22.58 -20.87 10.47
CA GLN A 211 -23.32 -19.62 10.31
C GLN A 211 -22.42 -18.39 10.47
N HIS A 212 -21.50 -18.39 11.43
CA HIS A 212 -20.56 -17.28 11.62
C HIS A 212 -19.64 -17.15 10.40
N LEU A 213 -19.05 -18.26 9.95
CA LEU A 213 -18.15 -18.28 8.80
C LEU A 213 -18.85 -17.81 7.52
N ARG A 214 -20.01 -18.41 7.17
CA ARG A 214 -20.76 -18.02 5.97
C ARG A 214 -21.21 -16.57 5.96
N LYS A 215 -21.59 -16.01 7.12
CA LYS A 215 -21.98 -14.59 7.20
C LYS A 215 -20.78 -13.68 6.98
N ALA A 216 -19.62 -14.04 7.52
CA ALA A 216 -18.40 -13.29 7.35
C ALA A 216 -17.92 -13.33 5.88
N GLU A 217 -17.84 -14.54 5.31
CA GLU A 217 -17.51 -14.77 3.90
C GLU A 217 -18.45 -14.01 2.97
N ARG A 218 -19.77 -14.06 3.23
CA ARG A 218 -20.76 -13.35 2.41
C ARG A 218 -20.50 -11.84 2.39
N SER A 219 -20.31 -11.21 3.55
CA SER A 219 -20.04 -9.78 3.65
C SER A 219 -18.76 -9.40 2.88
N ILE A 220 -17.70 -10.19 3.02
CA ILE A 220 -16.44 -10.01 2.28
C ILE A 220 -16.67 -10.15 0.76
N MET A 221 -17.37 -11.19 0.33
CA MET A 221 -17.62 -11.46 -1.09
C MET A 221 -18.52 -10.41 -1.74
N GLU A 222 -19.59 -9.97 -1.07
CA GLU A 222 -20.49 -8.92 -1.57
C GLU A 222 -19.77 -7.58 -1.74
N PHE A 223 -18.78 -7.30 -0.90
CA PHE A 223 -17.90 -6.13 -1.04
C PHE A 223 -16.94 -6.29 -2.22
N PHE A 224 -16.10 -7.35 -2.21
CA PHE A 224 -15.04 -7.50 -3.22
C PHE A 224 -15.56 -7.76 -4.63
N ILE A 225 -16.69 -8.46 -4.80
CA ILE A 225 -17.21 -8.79 -6.13
C ILE A 225 -17.55 -7.53 -6.96
N GLN A 226 -17.90 -6.42 -6.30
CA GLN A 226 -18.16 -5.15 -6.97
C GLN A 226 -16.89 -4.62 -7.65
N TYR A 227 -15.77 -4.62 -6.92
CA TYR A 227 -14.48 -4.15 -7.43
C TYR A 227 -13.86 -5.12 -8.44
N ILE A 228 -14.01 -6.44 -8.24
CA ILE A 228 -13.60 -7.45 -9.22
C ILE A 228 -14.36 -7.26 -10.55
N ASN A 229 -15.67 -7.02 -10.49
CA ASN A 229 -16.45 -6.78 -11.70
C ASN A 229 -16.06 -5.47 -12.41
N ILE A 230 -15.63 -4.45 -11.65
CA ILE A 230 -15.14 -3.20 -12.22
C ILE A 230 -13.77 -3.42 -12.90
N SER A 231 -12.86 -4.17 -12.28
CA SER A 231 -11.56 -4.49 -12.89
C SER A 231 -11.70 -5.39 -14.12
N ALA A 232 -12.60 -6.37 -14.10
CA ALA A 232 -12.85 -7.25 -15.25
C ALA A 232 -13.44 -6.51 -16.47
N LYS A 233 -14.34 -5.55 -16.26
CA LYS A 233 -14.87 -4.70 -17.34
C LYS A 233 -13.80 -3.82 -18.00
N ASN A 234 -12.67 -3.62 -17.31
CA ASN A 234 -11.54 -2.88 -17.82
C ASN A 234 -10.53 -3.77 -18.59
N THR A 235 -10.81 -5.08 -18.74
CA THR A 235 -9.91 -6.06 -19.39
C THR A 235 -10.53 -6.73 -20.63
N THR A 236 -11.61 -6.17 -21.19
CA THR A 236 -12.25 -6.76 -22.39
C THR A 236 -11.37 -6.65 -23.63
N GLU A 237 -11.18 -7.80 -24.28
CA GLU A 237 -10.48 -8.09 -25.56
C GLU A 237 -10.73 -7.11 -26.71
#